data_AF-A0A8H7TH04-F1
#
_entry.id   AF-A0A8H7TH04-F1
#
_cell.length_a   1.000
_cell.length_b   1.000
_cell.length_c   1.000
_cell.angle_alpha   90.00
_cell.angle_beta   90.00
_cell.angle_gamma   90.00
#
_symmetry.space_group_name_H-M   'P 1'
#
loop_
_entity.id
_entity.type
_entity.pdbx_description
1 polymer ?
#
loop_
_entity_poly.entity_id
_entity_poly.type
_entity_poly.pdbx_seq_one_letter_code
_entity_poly.pdbx_strand_id
1 'polypeptide(L)'
;MFAVAYKAARTALNKQSESGDLVKLSSHCEDYISFKYKSDVGVALPERYLLAQLHDDLLGVERNPNSEDDLPILLILHSCMQESQRLQRSEDDEGYITKLSSWISRAVLPTKEVATDDETPEDSTNTSRQKAIHNARRRGILGLQSLLELLKLPDIQQKCIPTSGEFLISILAFTSPRDVWSTSTSLATAQQLLTLPSIQNALQAPGFVSAEILQGFIRPLFSASKPRTVTSAGRKAMPSSAPLKRHDFSEERASKPWLYETIYAVTVLEWAVREISTTTLATTWPLILPPLLTLLDTPGTPLLTRSLPLITTLLPKLPPKTLAQTGLASVFSDAIIPVTLYLPSITPLEESLEILPMAYEALFALYDVQFITAPFSDSESSSTATTIISTSKDQNATLQTQEKARLAFLTSILRQSILPAYLHASQHAPIITILLSQLTTLIPKLGIHTTKHIKDILPIVSSVLTDPFAGGRVQDVRVALETFRVLLGCCWVRFRGRDGEVWRVEGVRCLVGCLGVVGEVDGIGDEDREKLEKVKEDLRFTGRVFAKAVEGGEVDLREELRPLLDVDESIGGSFGF
;
A
#
# COMPACT_ATOMS: atom_id res chain seq x y z
N MET A 1 34.69 -11.09 -31.93
CA MET A 1 35.70 -11.14 -30.86
C MET A 1 35.21 -11.88 -29.60
N PHE A 2 33.96 -11.70 -29.20
CA PHE A 2 33.43 -12.22 -27.93
C PHE A 2 32.89 -13.67 -27.95
N ALA A 3 33.16 -14.46 -29.00
CA ALA A 3 32.62 -15.83 -29.12
C ALA A 3 33.06 -16.77 -27.99
N VAL A 4 34.32 -16.63 -27.54
CA VAL A 4 34.86 -17.42 -26.41
C VAL A 4 34.22 -16.99 -25.09
N ALA A 5 34.11 -15.68 -24.85
CA ALA A 5 33.42 -15.12 -23.69
C ALA A 5 31.95 -15.55 -23.63
N TYR A 6 31.26 -15.60 -24.77
CA TYR A 6 29.88 -16.07 -24.86
C TYR A 6 29.72 -17.54 -24.49
N LYS A 7 30.62 -18.40 -24.97
CA LYS A 7 30.64 -19.82 -24.59
C LYS A 7 30.94 -19.98 -23.09
N ALA A 8 31.88 -19.20 -22.56
CA ALA A 8 32.23 -19.22 -21.13
C ALA A 8 31.04 -18.77 -20.26
N ALA A 9 30.38 -17.66 -20.62
CA ALA A 9 29.19 -17.14 -19.95
C ALA A 9 28.05 -18.18 -19.91
N ARG A 10 27.73 -18.80 -21.05
CA ARG A 10 26.70 -19.85 -21.12
C ARG A 10 27.04 -21.07 -20.24
N THR A 11 28.31 -21.48 -20.23
CA THR A 11 28.77 -22.59 -19.39
C THR A 11 28.66 -22.25 -17.90
N ALA A 12 29.04 -21.04 -17.50
CA ALA A 12 28.96 -20.58 -16.12
C ALA A 12 27.50 -20.43 -15.63
N LEU A 13 26.58 -20.03 -16.51
CA LEU A 13 25.14 -19.97 -16.22
C LEU A 13 24.53 -21.37 -16.06
N ASN A 14 24.86 -22.31 -16.95
CA ASN A 14 24.33 -23.68 -16.90
C ASN A 14 24.77 -24.43 -15.63
N LYS A 15 26.05 -24.32 -15.24
CA LYS A 15 26.60 -24.97 -14.03
C LYS A 15 25.87 -24.57 -12.74
N GLN A 16 25.36 -23.34 -12.66
CA GLN A 16 24.58 -22.89 -11.50
C GLN A 16 23.10 -23.31 -11.56
N SER A 17 22.55 -23.62 -12.73
CA SER A 17 21.21 -24.20 -12.82
C SER A 17 21.19 -25.65 -12.31
N GLU A 18 22.32 -26.36 -12.43
CA GLU A 18 22.48 -27.76 -12.03
C GLU A 18 22.86 -27.93 -10.53
N SER A 19 23.44 -26.91 -9.87
CA SER A 19 23.89 -27.04 -8.46
C SER A 19 22.78 -26.98 -7.40
N GLY A 20 21.50 -26.82 -7.78
CA GLY A 20 20.38 -26.82 -6.82
C GLY A 20 20.31 -25.58 -5.91
N ASP A 21 21.20 -24.59 -6.07
CA ASP A 21 21.24 -23.34 -5.29
C ASP A 21 20.10 -22.35 -5.59
N LEU A 22 19.10 -22.77 -6.38
CA LEU A 22 17.97 -21.95 -6.84
C LEU A 22 17.11 -21.38 -5.70
N VAL A 23 17.20 -21.95 -4.49
CA VAL A 23 16.29 -21.65 -3.37
C VAL A 23 16.90 -20.67 -2.33
N LYS A 24 18.20 -20.36 -2.37
CA LYS A 24 18.86 -19.56 -1.31
C LYS A 24 19.61 -18.33 -1.84
N LEU A 25 18.94 -17.47 -2.59
CA LEU A 25 19.39 -16.07 -2.72
C LEU A 25 18.99 -15.29 -1.46
N SER A 26 19.73 -15.55 -0.38
CA SER A 26 19.86 -14.60 0.72
C SER A 26 20.91 -13.54 0.36
N SER A 27 20.90 -12.41 1.06
CA SER A 27 21.86 -11.29 0.89
C SER A 27 23.34 -11.71 0.85
N HIS A 28 23.71 -12.86 1.41
CA HIS A 28 25.08 -13.39 1.39
C HIS A 28 25.50 -14.07 0.07
N CYS A 29 24.57 -14.39 -0.84
CA CYS A 29 24.89 -15.00 -2.14
C CYS A 29 25.11 -13.98 -3.27
N GLU A 30 24.79 -12.70 -3.05
CA GLU A 30 24.89 -11.64 -4.07
C GLU A 30 26.35 -11.30 -4.39
N ASP A 31 27.21 -11.20 -3.36
CA ASP A 31 28.65 -11.01 -3.51
C ASP A 31 29.34 -12.22 -4.18
N TYR A 32 28.82 -13.42 -3.93
CA TYR A 32 29.33 -14.66 -4.51
C TYR A 32 29.06 -14.75 -6.03
N ILE A 33 27.93 -14.22 -6.50
CA ILE A 33 27.61 -14.13 -7.94
C ILE A 33 28.60 -13.20 -8.63
N SER A 34 28.80 -11.97 -8.11
CA SER A 34 29.73 -11.00 -8.69
C SER A 34 31.17 -11.55 -8.74
N PHE A 35 31.65 -12.15 -7.65
CA PHE A 35 33.01 -12.66 -7.55
C PHE A 35 33.27 -13.87 -8.46
N LYS A 36 32.35 -14.85 -8.49
CA LYS A 36 32.53 -16.08 -9.26
C LYS A 36 32.49 -15.82 -10.76
N TYR A 37 31.51 -15.04 -11.23
CA TYR A 37 31.39 -14.73 -12.65
C TYR A 37 32.52 -13.86 -13.19
N LYS A 38 33.05 -12.96 -12.36
CA LYS A 38 34.25 -12.19 -12.70
C LYS A 38 35.44 -13.08 -13.04
N SER A 39 35.63 -14.17 -12.29
CA SER A 39 36.77 -15.09 -12.52
C SER A 39 36.64 -15.93 -13.80
N ASP A 40 35.46 -16.48 -14.09
CA ASP A 40 35.27 -17.40 -15.22
C ASP A 40 35.12 -16.66 -16.56
N VAL A 41 34.46 -15.49 -16.57
CA VAL A 41 34.22 -14.72 -17.80
C VAL A 41 35.36 -13.72 -18.05
N GLY A 42 35.94 -13.11 -17.02
CA GLY A 42 37.01 -12.10 -17.16
C GLY A 42 38.26 -12.63 -17.87
N VAL A 43 38.62 -13.90 -17.64
CA VAL A 43 39.73 -14.59 -18.33
C VAL A 43 39.45 -14.80 -19.82
N ALA A 44 38.17 -14.93 -20.20
CA ALA A 44 37.75 -15.15 -21.59
C ALA A 44 37.51 -13.85 -22.37
N LEU A 45 37.62 -12.68 -21.73
CA LEU A 45 37.47 -11.37 -22.37
C LEU A 45 38.70 -11.02 -23.23
N PRO A 46 38.56 -10.19 -24.29
CA PRO A 46 39.67 -9.68 -25.09
C PRO A 46 40.54 -8.68 -24.32
N GLU A 47 41.87 -8.67 -24.48
CA GLU A 47 42.79 -7.79 -23.73
C GLU A 47 42.41 -6.30 -23.80
N ARG A 48 41.90 -5.85 -24.95
CA ARG A 48 41.36 -4.50 -25.17
C ARG A 48 40.15 -4.56 -26.09
N TYR A 49 39.18 -3.69 -25.86
CA TYR A 49 37.96 -3.61 -26.68
C TYR A 49 37.37 -2.19 -26.72
N LEU A 50 36.62 -1.89 -27.78
CA LEU A 50 35.90 -0.64 -28.01
C LEU A 50 34.39 -0.80 -27.71
N LEU A 51 33.69 0.30 -27.39
CA LEU A 51 32.23 0.27 -27.26
C LEU A 51 31.53 -0.13 -28.57
N ALA A 52 32.08 0.29 -29.71
CA ALA A 52 31.62 -0.14 -31.03
C ALA A 52 31.64 -1.66 -31.19
N GLN A 53 32.74 -2.30 -30.76
CA GLN A 53 32.90 -3.75 -30.83
C GLN A 53 31.94 -4.46 -29.87
N LEU A 54 31.71 -3.91 -28.67
CA LEU A 54 30.71 -4.45 -27.74
C LEU A 54 29.32 -4.43 -28.35
N HIS A 55 28.94 -3.33 -29.00
CA HIS A 55 27.66 -3.25 -29.69
C HIS A 55 27.59 -4.21 -30.89
N ASP A 56 28.55 -4.14 -31.81
CA ASP A 56 28.47 -4.84 -33.10
C ASP A 56 28.66 -6.36 -32.95
N ASP A 57 29.56 -6.82 -32.07
CA ASP A 57 29.82 -8.26 -31.87
C ASP A 57 28.81 -8.94 -30.94
N LEU A 58 28.25 -8.24 -29.95
CA LEU A 58 27.32 -8.85 -28.99
C LEU A 58 25.86 -8.68 -29.40
N LEU A 59 25.50 -7.51 -29.95
CA LEU A 59 24.12 -7.15 -30.22
C LEU A 59 23.72 -7.39 -31.68
N GLY A 60 24.63 -7.16 -32.64
CA GLY A 60 24.39 -7.37 -34.07
C GLY A 60 23.16 -6.63 -34.63
N VAL A 61 22.91 -6.72 -35.94
CA VAL A 61 21.70 -6.14 -36.54
C VAL A 61 20.48 -7.00 -36.15
N GLU A 62 19.68 -6.47 -35.23
CA GLU A 62 18.33 -6.95 -34.84
C GLU A 62 18.24 -8.39 -34.29
N ARG A 63 18.86 -8.65 -33.13
CA ARG A 63 18.43 -9.79 -32.28
C ARG A 63 17.09 -9.49 -31.61
N ASN A 64 16.18 -10.46 -31.68
CA ASN A 64 14.84 -10.38 -31.09
C ASN A 64 14.96 -10.38 -29.54
N PRO A 65 14.48 -9.34 -28.83
CA PRO A 65 14.88 -9.01 -27.45
C PRO A 65 14.23 -9.82 -26.33
N ASN A 66 13.94 -11.12 -26.53
CA ASN A 66 13.18 -11.91 -25.56
C ASN A 66 13.61 -13.38 -25.45
N SER A 67 14.83 -13.74 -25.89
CA SER A 67 15.32 -15.11 -25.73
C SER A 67 16.15 -15.27 -24.46
N GLU A 68 16.22 -16.49 -23.92
CA GLU A 68 17.13 -16.87 -22.83
C GLU A 68 18.61 -16.50 -23.11
N ASP A 69 18.95 -16.11 -24.34
CA ASP A 69 20.30 -15.72 -24.76
C ASP A 69 20.73 -14.30 -24.33
N ASP A 70 19.84 -13.47 -23.76
CA ASP A 70 20.20 -12.10 -23.31
C ASP A 70 21.02 -12.09 -22.01
N LEU A 71 20.79 -13.06 -21.12
CA LEU A 71 21.49 -13.14 -19.82
C LEU A 71 23.01 -13.35 -19.98
N PRO A 72 23.49 -14.27 -20.85
CA PRO A 72 24.92 -14.34 -21.19
C PRO A 72 25.50 -13.03 -21.72
N ILE A 73 24.73 -12.28 -22.53
CA ILE A 73 25.18 -11.01 -23.10
C ILE A 73 25.33 -9.95 -22.01
N LEU A 74 24.33 -9.82 -21.12
CA LEU A 74 24.38 -8.92 -19.96
C LEU A 74 25.55 -9.25 -19.03
N LEU A 75 25.86 -10.53 -18.87
CA LEU A 75 27.01 -10.96 -18.06
C LEU A 75 28.34 -10.51 -18.67
N ILE A 76 28.49 -10.65 -19.99
CA ILE A 76 29.69 -10.19 -20.71
C ILE A 76 29.79 -8.66 -20.63
N LEU A 77 28.69 -7.94 -20.91
CA LEU A 77 28.65 -6.48 -20.81
C LEU A 77 29.03 -5.99 -19.42
N HIS A 78 28.44 -6.57 -18.37
CA HIS A 78 28.78 -6.24 -16.99
C HIS A 78 30.27 -6.47 -16.70
N SER A 79 30.81 -7.62 -17.11
CA SER A 79 32.23 -7.95 -16.91
C SER A 79 33.14 -6.96 -17.66
N CYS A 80 32.77 -6.57 -18.88
CA CYS A 80 33.48 -5.56 -19.65
C CYS A 80 33.45 -4.17 -19.01
N MET A 81 32.34 -3.78 -18.38
CA MET A 81 32.23 -2.48 -17.69
C MET A 81 33.00 -2.46 -16.37
N GLN A 82 33.06 -3.58 -15.65
CA GLN A 82 33.86 -3.72 -14.42
C GLN A 82 35.37 -3.64 -14.69
N GLU A 83 35.83 -4.15 -15.85
CA GLU A 83 37.23 -4.07 -16.28
C GLU A 83 37.47 -2.84 -17.16
N SER A 84 37.08 -1.66 -16.66
CA SER A 84 37.20 -0.38 -17.37
C SER A 84 38.63 -0.05 -17.85
N GLN A 85 39.66 -0.67 -17.27
CA GLN A 85 41.05 -0.58 -17.71
C GLN A 85 41.31 -1.16 -19.11
N ARG A 86 40.48 -2.11 -19.57
CA ARG A 86 40.59 -2.76 -20.89
C ARG A 86 39.75 -2.05 -21.96
N LEU A 87 38.88 -1.13 -21.54
CA LEU A 87 38.00 -0.37 -22.42
C LEU A 87 38.79 0.78 -23.09
N GLN A 88 38.88 0.75 -24.41
CA GLN A 88 39.46 1.82 -25.21
C GLN A 88 38.39 2.85 -25.59
N ARG A 89 38.77 4.13 -25.61
CA ARG A 89 37.90 5.26 -25.96
C ARG A 89 37.99 5.61 -27.44
N SER A 90 36.86 5.96 -28.04
CA SER A 90 36.74 6.42 -29.42
C SER A 90 35.90 7.70 -29.51
N GLU A 91 36.04 8.45 -30.60
CA GLU A 91 35.26 9.68 -30.85
C GLU A 91 33.76 9.41 -31.06
N ASP A 92 33.37 8.20 -31.48
CA ASP A 92 31.96 7.79 -31.71
C ASP A 92 31.33 7.06 -30.50
N ASP A 93 31.98 7.10 -29.33
CA ASP A 93 31.51 6.39 -28.13
C ASP A 93 30.08 6.81 -27.73
N GLU A 94 29.71 8.07 -27.93
CA GLU A 94 28.38 8.62 -27.58
C GLU A 94 27.24 7.86 -28.30
N GLY A 95 27.39 7.60 -29.59
CA GLY A 95 26.40 6.87 -30.39
C GLY A 95 26.25 5.42 -29.94
N TYR A 96 27.34 4.79 -29.51
CA TYR A 96 27.30 3.42 -29.00
C TYR A 96 26.78 3.33 -27.57
N ILE A 97 27.04 4.32 -26.71
CA ILE A 97 26.48 4.40 -25.35
C ILE A 97 24.96 4.44 -25.41
N THR A 98 24.38 5.28 -26.27
CA THR A 98 22.92 5.39 -26.40
C THR A 98 22.30 4.09 -26.91
N LYS A 99 22.90 3.44 -27.91
CA LYS A 99 22.45 2.13 -28.43
C LYS A 99 22.56 1.02 -27.38
N LEU A 100 23.70 0.93 -26.68
CA LEU A 100 23.91 -0.04 -25.59
C LEU A 100 22.92 0.19 -24.45
N SER A 101 22.71 1.43 -24.03
CA SER A 101 21.76 1.77 -22.97
C SER A 101 20.32 1.40 -23.35
N SER A 102 19.93 1.69 -24.59
CA SER A 102 18.63 1.30 -25.15
C SER A 102 18.47 -0.23 -25.15
N TRP A 103 19.47 -0.97 -25.63
CA TRP A 103 19.41 -2.42 -25.60
C TRP A 103 19.31 -2.98 -24.17
N ILE A 104 20.17 -2.50 -23.26
CA ILE A 104 20.18 -2.93 -21.86
C ILE A 104 18.82 -2.62 -21.23
N SER A 105 18.24 -1.43 -21.44
CA SER A 105 16.93 -1.07 -20.87
C SER A 105 15.80 -2.04 -21.26
N ARG A 106 15.83 -2.60 -22.47
CA ARG A 106 14.85 -3.62 -22.88
C ARG A 106 15.18 -4.99 -22.30
N ALA A 107 16.45 -5.38 -22.30
CA ALA A 107 16.91 -6.69 -21.83
C ALA A 107 16.75 -6.88 -20.30
N VAL A 108 16.78 -5.79 -19.53
CA VAL A 108 16.64 -5.84 -18.06
C VAL A 108 15.18 -6.11 -17.63
N LEU A 109 14.20 -5.68 -18.43
CA LEU A 109 12.79 -5.73 -18.05
C LEU A 109 12.33 -7.16 -17.74
N PRO A 110 11.54 -7.35 -16.66
CA PRO A 110 11.03 -8.66 -16.33
C PRO A 110 9.98 -9.08 -17.37
N THR A 111 10.01 -10.35 -17.72
CA THR A 111 9.19 -10.93 -18.79
C THR A 111 7.94 -11.60 -18.22
N LYS A 112 6.96 -11.87 -19.08
CA LYS A 112 5.66 -12.47 -18.72
C LYS A 112 5.75 -13.80 -17.98
N GLU A 113 6.84 -14.55 -18.13
CA GLU A 113 7.04 -15.84 -17.44
C GLU A 113 7.20 -15.70 -15.92
N VAL A 114 7.40 -14.47 -15.42
CA VAL A 114 7.46 -14.14 -13.99
C VAL A 114 6.06 -13.97 -13.38
N ALA A 115 5.03 -13.70 -14.19
CA ALA A 115 3.66 -13.49 -13.72
C ALA A 115 3.12 -14.71 -12.94
N THR A 116 2.28 -14.46 -11.95
CA THR A 116 1.57 -15.53 -11.23
C THR A 116 0.50 -16.14 -12.13
N ASP A 117 0.46 -17.47 -12.21
CA ASP A 117 -0.59 -18.21 -12.92
C ASP A 117 -1.57 -18.75 -11.88
N ASP A 118 -2.73 -18.09 -11.73
CA ASP A 118 -3.72 -18.41 -10.69
C ASP A 118 -4.39 -19.79 -10.88
N GLU A 119 -4.17 -20.49 -12.02
CA GLU A 119 -4.93 -21.69 -12.40
C GLU A 119 -4.13 -23.00 -12.59
N THR A 120 -2.81 -23.06 -12.33
CA THR A 120 -2.03 -24.28 -12.67
C THR A 120 -1.61 -25.13 -11.46
N PRO A 121 -1.71 -26.48 -11.55
CA PRO A 121 -1.28 -27.38 -10.48
C PRO A 121 0.21 -27.26 -10.15
N GLU A 122 0.52 -27.43 -8.87
CA GLU A 122 1.62 -26.76 -8.16
C GLU A 122 3.06 -27.24 -8.45
N ASP A 123 3.27 -28.38 -9.12
CA ASP A 123 4.58 -29.05 -9.02
C ASP A 123 5.57 -28.75 -10.16
N SER A 124 5.14 -28.66 -11.43
CA SER A 124 6.06 -28.46 -12.57
C SER A 124 6.17 -27.00 -13.01
N THR A 125 5.06 -26.26 -12.99
CA THR A 125 4.98 -24.84 -13.37
C THR A 125 5.72 -23.93 -12.39
N ASN A 126 5.74 -24.29 -11.10
CA ASN A 126 6.43 -23.53 -10.06
C ASN A 126 7.96 -23.52 -10.27
N THR A 127 8.55 -24.63 -10.72
CA THR A 127 10.01 -24.67 -11.00
C THR A 127 10.40 -23.79 -12.19
N SER A 128 9.60 -23.78 -13.25
CA SER A 128 9.80 -22.89 -14.41
C SER A 128 9.62 -21.42 -14.05
N ARG A 129 8.61 -21.10 -13.24
CA ARG A 129 8.38 -19.74 -12.73
C ARG A 129 9.52 -19.28 -11.82
N GLN A 130 9.99 -20.12 -10.91
CA GLN A 130 11.14 -19.82 -10.05
C GLN A 130 12.41 -19.57 -10.88
N LYS A 131 12.65 -20.36 -11.94
CA LYS A 131 13.74 -20.10 -12.89
C LYS A 131 13.56 -18.76 -13.60
N ALA A 132 12.35 -18.41 -14.04
CA ALA A 132 12.06 -17.12 -14.65
C ALA A 132 12.32 -15.95 -13.70
N ILE A 133 11.86 -16.05 -12.44
CA ILE A 133 12.13 -15.07 -11.38
C ILE A 133 13.62 -14.90 -11.16
N HIS A 134 14.37 -16.01 -11.06
CA HIS A 134 15.81 -15.99 -10.87
C HIS A 134 16.55 -15.32 -12.03
N ASN A 135 16.16 -15.64 -13.26
CA ASN A 135 16.70 -15.01 -14.46
C ASN A 135 16.36 -13.51 -14.50
N ALA A 136 15.14 -13.11 -14.14
CA ALA A 136 14.76 -11.70 -14.07
C ALA A 136 15.59 -10.93 -13.02
N ARG A 137 15.80 -11.50 -11.82
CA ARG A 137 16.67 -10.92 -10.79
C ARG A 137 18.10 -10.68 -11.30
N ARG A 138 18.68 -11.68 -11.98
CA ARG A 138 20.03 -11.58 -12.55
C ARG A 138 20.13 -10.54 -13.66
N ARG A 139 19.15 -10.50 -14.57
CA ARG A 139 19.06 -9.47 -15.62
C ARG A 139 18.98 -8.08 -14.99
N GLY A 140 18.15 -7.91 -13.96
CA GLY A 140 18.05 -6.73 -13.10
C GLY A 140 19.40 -6.25 -12.58
N ILE A 141 20.10 -7.11 -11.84
CA ILE A 141 21.39 -6.78 -11.23
C ILE A 141 22.44 -6.42 -12.29
N LEU A 142 22.70 -7.34 -13.24
CA LEU A 142 23.78 -7.18 -14.21
C LEU A 142 23.52 -5.97 -15.13
N GLY A 143 22.29 -5.81 -15.60
CA GLY A 143 21.96 -4.75 -16.53
C GLY A 143 21.92 -3.38 -15.88
N LEU A 144 21.31 -3.20 -14.69
CA LEU A 144 21.32 -1.91 -13.99
C LEU A 144 22.73 -1.49 -13.56
N GLN A 145 23.57 -2.44 -13.11
CA GLN A 145 24.96 -2.13 -12.79
C GLN A 145 25.76 -1.76 -14.04
N SER A 146 25.53 -2.46 -15.16
CA SER A 146 26.15 -2.09 -16.45
C SER A 146 25.73 -0.69 -16.90
N LEU A 147 24.45 -0.33 -16.76
CA LEU A 147 23.96 1.02 -17.04
C LEU A 147 24.62 2.06 -16.14
N LEU A 148 24.73 1.78 -14.85
CA LEU A 148 25.32 2.69 -13.88
C LEU A 148 26.80 2.97 -14.21
N GLU A 149 27.58 1.93 -14.50
CA GLU A 149 28.98 2.09 -14.88
C GLU A 149 29.12 2.78 -16.25
N LEU A 150 28.27 2.43 -17.21
CA LEU A 150 28.26 3.08 -18.52
C LEU A 150 27.99 4.58 -18.41
N LEU A 151 27.07 5.01 -17.54
CA LEU A 151 26.70 6.42 -17.36
C LEU A 151 27.67 7.23 -16.47
N LYS A 152 28.50 6.56 -15.66
CA LYS A 152 29.54 7.22 -14.83
C LYS A 152 30.78 7.60 -15.63
N LEU A 153 30.93 7.12 -16.86
CA LEU A 153 32.11 7.37 -17.68
C LEU A 153 32.31 8.90 -17.89
N PRO A 154 33.54 9.42 -17.67
CA PRO A 154 33.82 10.84 -17.39
C PRO A 154 33.42 11.87 -18.48
N ASP A 155 33.22 11.45 -19.74
CA ASP A 155 32.77 12.35 -20.84
C ASP A 155 31.24 12.46 -20.97
N ILE A 156 30.47 11.61 -20.29
CA ILE A 156 29.02 11.51 -20.48
C ILE A 156 28.26 12.50 -19.60
N GLN A 157 28.86 12.91 -18.48
CA GLN A 157 28.19 13.66 -17.41
C GLN A 157 27.66 15.05 -17.82
N GLN A 158 27.96 15.54 -19.03
CA GLN A 158 27.59 16.90 -19.46
C GLN A 158 26.83 17.02 -20.80
N LYS A 159 26.73 15.98 -21.64
CA LYS A 159 26.18 16.15 -23.03
C LYS A 159 25.14 15.16 -23.53
N CYS A 160 25.21 13.86 -23.22
CA CYS A 160 24.33 12.90 -23.87
C CYS A 160 24.04 11.70 -22.98
N ILE A 161 22.92 11.76 -22.27
CA ILE A 161 22.37 10.60 -21.57
C ILE A 161 21.10 10.20 -22.33
N PRO A 162 20.93 8.92 -22.69
CA PRO A 162 19.71 8.46 -23.32
C PRO A 162 18.55 8.63 -22.33
N THR A 163 17.78 9.69 -22.50
CA THR A 163 16.61 10.02 -21.67
C THR A 163 15.32 9.65 -22.41
N SER A 164 15.30 8.53 -23.12
CA SER A 164 14.06 8.03 -23.71
C SER A 164 13.13 7.53 -22.61
N GLY A 165 11.81 7.65 -22.81
CA GLY A 165 10.83 7.13 -21.86
C GLY A 165 11.01 5.65 -21.55
N GLU A 166 11.32 4.83 -22.56
CA GLU A 166 11.59 3.40 -22.39
C GLU A 166 12.79 3.14 -21.47
N PHE A 167 13.87 3.91 -21.63
CA PHE A 167 15.04 3.82 -20.76
C PHE A 167 14.66 4.13 -19.31
N LEU A 168 13.93 5.23 -19.09
CA LEU A 168 13.52 5.62 -17.74
C LEU A 168 12.56 4.60 -17.11
N ILE A 169 11.56 4.07 -17.84
CA ILE A 169 10.65 3.07 -17.25
C ILE A 169 11.38 1.77 -16.91
N SER A 170 12.44 1.42 -17.65
CA SER A 170 13.26 0.24 -17.31
C SER A 170 13.96 0.35 -15.97
N ILE A 171 14.38 1.56 -15.57
CA ILE A 171 14.93 1.83 -14.24
C ILE A 171 13.80 1.81 -13.20
N LEU A 172 12.67 2.46 -13.52
CA LEU A 172 11.51 2.53 -12.62
C LEU A 172 10.94 1.15 -12.29
N ALA A 173 11.05 0.17 -13.19
CA ALA A 173 10.62 -1.21 -12.98
C ALA A 173 11.31 -1.92 -11.80
N PHE A 174 12.38 -1.35 -11.23
CA PHE A 174 13.13 -1.91 -10.10
C PHE A 174 13.06 -1.04 -8.83
N THR A 175 12.08 -0.13 -8.75
CA THR A 175 11.96 0.82 -7.62
C THR A 175 11.13 0.31 -6.44
N SER A 176 10.49 -0.86 -6.55
CA SER A 176 9.69 -1.44 -5.47
C SER A 176 10.35 -2.69 -4.89
N PRO A 177 10.48 -2.78 -3.55
CA PRO A 177 10.97 -3.99 -2.88
C PRO A 177 9.94 -5.12 -2.87
N ARG A 178 8.68 -4.84 -3.22
CA ARG A 178 7.58 -5.82 -3.24
C ARG A 178 7.57 -6.67 -4.51
N ASP A 179 8.31 -6.26 -5.53
CA ASP A 179 8.36 -6.97 -6.79
C ASP A 179 9.26 -8.21 -6.69
N VAL A 180 8.76 -9.36 -7.11
CA VAL A 180 9.47 -10.64 -6.99
C VAL A 180 10.79 -10.69 -7.77
N TRP A 181 10.93 -9.86 -8.81
CA TRP A 181 12.14 -9.73 -9.64
C TRP A 181 13.14 -8.71 -9.08
N SER A 182 12.75 -7.90 -8.10
CA SER A 182 13.63 -6.93 -7.46
C SER A 182 14.46 -7.60 -6.35
N THR A 183 15.71 -7.19 -6.24
CA THR A 183 16.68 -7.58 -5.19
C THR A 183 17.16 -6.33 -4.47
N SER A 184 17.78 -6.48 -3.29
CA SER A 184 18.40 -5.35 -2.58
C SER A 184 19.41 -4.61 -3.46
N THR A 185 20.23 -5.36 -4.19
CA THR A 185 21.24 -4.80 -5.08
C THR A 185 20.64 -4.08 -6.29
N SER A 186 19.67 -4.70 -6.98
CA SER A 186 19.03 -4.05 -8.14
C SER A 186 18.26 -2.79 -7.72
N LEU A 187 17.59 -2.83 -6.57
CA LEU A 187 16.86 -1.68 -6.02
C LEU A 187 17.82 -0.55 -5.64
N ALA A 188 18.91 -0.84 -4.93
CA ALA A 188 19.92 0.16 -4.58
C ALA A 188 20.57 0.77 -5.84
N THR A 189 20.86 -0.05 -6.85
CA THR A 189 21.43 0.41 -8.12
C THR A 189 20.44 1.28 -8.90
N ALA A 190 19.16 0.89 -8.96
CA ALA A 190 18.10 1.71 -9.57
C ALA A 190 17.96 3.06 -8.85
N GLN A 191 17.97 3.08 -7.52
CA GLN A 191 17.95 4.31 -6.75
C GLN A 191 19.16 5.20 -7.05
N GLN A 192 20.37 4.64 -7.12
CA GLN A 192 21.58 5.38 -7.50
C GLN A 192 21.45 6.00 -8.91
N LEU A 193 20.95 5.24 -9.88
CA LEU A 193 20.67 5.75 -11.22
C LEU A 193 19.69 6.93 -11.19
N LEU A 194 18.60 6.82 -10.42
CA LEU A 194 17.61 7.90 -10.29
C LEU A 194 18.17 9.16 -9.61
N THR A 195 19.25 9.06 -8.84
CA THR A 195 19.94 10.22 -8.25
C THR A 195 20.90 10.93 -9.21
N LEU A 196 21.19 10.37 -10.39
CA LEU A 196 22.05 11.04 -11.36
C LEU A 196 21.37 12.33 -11.87
N PRO A 197 22.06 13.50 -11.88
CA PRO A 197 21.44 14.79 -12.17
C PRO A 197 20.72 14.85 -13.53
N SER A 198 21.29 14.20 -14.54
CA SER A 198 20.72 14.07 -15.87
C SER A 198 19.40 13.28 -15.91
N ILE A 199 19.35 12.16 -15.18
CA ILE A 199 18.14 11.34 -15.05
C ILE A 199 17.11 12.11 -14.26
N GLN A 200 17.49 12.75 -13.15
CA GLN A 200 16.59 13.59 -12.37
C GLN A 200 15.97 14.71 -13.20
N ASN A 201 16.77 15.40 -14.03
CA ASN A 201 16.29 16.42 -14.95
C ASN A 201 15.28 15.87 -15.96
N ALA A 202 15.50 14.65 -16.47
CA ALA A 202 14.59 14.00 -17.40
C ALA A 202 13.27 13.57 -16.73
N LEU A 203 13.33 13.05 -15.49
CA LEU A 203 12.15 12.68 -14.71
C LEU A 203 11.29 13.91 -14.35
N GLN A 204 11.94 15.07 -14.15
CA GLN A 204 11.28 16.35 -13.90
C GLN A 204 10.82 17.08 -15.16
N ALA A 205 11.12 16.54 -16.35
CA ALA A 205 10.76 17.17 -17.60
C ALA A 205 9.23 17.35 -17.70
N PRO A 206 8.75 18.52 -18.17
CA PRO A 206 7.32 18.78 -18.25
C PRO A 206 6.69 17.80 -19.23
N GLY A 207 5.77 16.99 -18.75
CA GLY A 207 5.05 16.02 -19.57
C GLY A 207 5.56 14.58 -19.46
N PHE A 208 6.70 14.31 -18.81
CA PHE A 208 7.18 12.93 -18.65
C PHE A 208 6.15 12.03 -17.95
N VAL A 209 5.66 12.46 -16.78
CA VAL A 209 4.62 11.73 -16.04
C VAL A 209 3.32 11.66 -16.84
N SER A 210 2.84 12.77 -17.40
CA SER A 210 1.51 12.82 -18.02
C SER A 210 1.44 12.19 -19.42
N ALA A 211 2.42 12.48 -20.27
CA ALA A 211 2.43 12.10 -21.68
C ALA A 211 3.14 10.76 -21.90
N GLU A 212 4.34 10.57 -21.36
CA GLU A 212 5.11 9.34 -21.59
C GLU A 212 4.63 8.20 -20.70
N ILE A 213 4.52 8.42 -19.38
CA ILE A 213 4.07 7.37 -18.46
C ILE A 213 2.56 7.16 -18.54
N LEU A 214 1.75 8.14 -18.17
CA LEU A 214 0.30 7.90 -18.00
C LEU A 214 -0.41 7.68 -19.33
N GLN A 215 -0.18 8.54 -20.32
CA GLN A 215 -0.84 8.46 -21.62
C GLN A 215 -0.18 7.46 -22.56
N GLY A 216 1.16 7.39 -22.60
CA GLY A 216 1.92 6.55 -23.52
C GLY A 216 2.09 5.10 -23.05
N PHE A 217 2.26 4.87 -21.76
CA PHE A 217 2.57 3.55 -21.21
C PHE A 217 1.40 2.92 -20.42
N ILE A 218 0.86 3.61 -19.41
CA ILE A 218 -0.17 3.05 -18.52
C ILE A 218 -1.52 2.91 -19.23
N ARG A 219 -2.02 3.98 -19.86
CA ARG A 219 -3.37 3.98 -20.46
C ARG A 219 -3.59 2.84 -21.46
N PRO A 220 -2.67 2.53 -22.39
CA PRO A 220 -2.84 1.39 -23.30
C PRO A 220 -3.00 0.06 -22.55
N LEU A 221 -2.19 -0.18 -21.51
CA LEU A 221 -2.18 -1.42 -20.76
C LEU A 221 -3.47 -1.63 -19.95
N PHE A 222 -4.09 -0.57 -19.44
CA PHE A 222 -5.34 -0.65 -18.67
C PHE A 222 -6.61 -0.43 -19.51
N SER A 223 -6.47 -0.17 -20.81
CA SER A 223 -7.61 0.23 -21.67
C SER A 223 -8.68 -0.84 -21.83
N ALA A 224 -8.29 -2.12 -21.73
CA ALA A 224 -9.18 -3.29 -21.79
C ALA A 224 -9.78 -3.67 -20.43
N SER A 225 -9.16 -3.27 -19.32
CA SER A 225 -9.54 -3.67 -17.95
C SER A 225 -10.44 -2.65 -17.22
N LYS A 226 -11.18 -1.82 -17.96
CA LYS A 226 -11.86 -0.64 -17.40
C LYS A 226 -12.92 -1.02 -16.35
N PRO A 227 -12.95 -0.37 -15.17
CA PRO A 227 -14.01 -0.59 -14.19
C PRO A 227 -15.36 -0.12 -14.72
N ARG A 228 -16.43 -0.85 -14.41
CA ARG A 228 -17.80 -0.45 -14.80
C ARG A 228 -18.32 0.77 -14.04
N THR A 229 -17.71 1.08 -12.90
CA THR A 229 -18.10 2.16 -11.98
C THR A 229 -17.64 3.54 -12.46
N VAL A 230 -16.74 3.61 -13.45
CA VAL A 230 -16.22 4.88 -14.00
C VAL A 230 -16.28 4.94 -15.52
N THR A 231 -16.44 6.15 -16.03
CA THR A 231 -16.34 6.49 -17.45
C THR A 231 -14.87 6.51 -17.90
N SER A 232 -14.63 6.55 -19.21
CA SER A 232 -13.28 6.73 -19.78
C SER A 232 -12.60 8.04 -19.36
N ALA A 233 -13.37 9.02 -18.89
CA ALA A 233 -12.89 10.27 -18.30
C ALA A 233 -12.72 10.20 -16.77
N GLY A 234 -12.77 9.00 -16.19
CA GLY A 234 -12.65 8.77 -14.75
C GLY A 234 -13.85 9.24 -13.91
N ARG A 235 -14.90 9.82 -14.50
CA ARG A 235 -16.09 10.24 -13.72
C ARG A 235 -16.95 9.03 -13.36
N LYS A 236 -17.71 9.10 -12.26
CA LYS A 236 -18.69 8.06 -11.89
C LYS A 236 -19.60 7.71 -13.08
N ALA A 237 -19.68 6.43 -13.44
CA ALA A 237 -20.53 5.95 -14.52
C ALA A 237 -22.00 5.84 -14.04
N MET A 238 -22.95 5.95 -14.97
CA MET A 238 -24.34 5.62 -14.68
C MET A 238 -24.48 4.10 -14.43
N PRO A 239 -25.35 3.68 -13.49
CA PRO A 239 -25.61 2.26 -13.26
C PRO A 239 -26.10 1.59 -14.54
N SER A 240 -25.41 0.53 -14.97
CA SER A 240 -25.87 -0.27 -16.10
C SER A 240 -26.89 -1.30 -15.64
N SER A 241 -28.03 -1.40 -16.33
CA SER A 241 -29.01 -2.47 -16.15
C SER A 241 -28.67 -3.72 -16.96
N ALA A 242 -27.56 -3.73 -17.70
CA ALA A 242 -27.16 -4.86 -18.51
C ALA A 242 -26.72 -6.05 -17.62
N PRO A 243 -27.12 -7.29 -17.96
CA PRO A 243 -26.68 -8.47 -17.24
C PRO A 243 -25.16 -8.59 -17.15
N LEU A 244 -24.66 -9.16 -16.05
CA LEU A 244 -23.25 -9.55 -15.94
C LEU A 244 -22.94 -10.55 -17.07
N LYS A 245 -21.87 -10.29 -17.83
CA LYS A 245 -21.39 -11.25 -18.83
C LYS A 245 -20.93 -12.51 -18.10
N ARG A 246 -21.07 -13.66 -18.75
CA ARG A 246 -20.47 -14.91 -18.25
C ARG A 246 -18.97 -14.71 -18.08
N HIS A 247 -18.43 -15.26 -17.01
CA HIS A 247 -17.02 -15.18 -16.69
C HIS A 247 -16.24 -16.12 -17.61
N ASP A 248 -15.26 -15.58 -18.34
CA ASP A 248 -14.34 -16.31 -19.20
C ASP A 248 -12.91 -15.93 -18.79
N PHE A 249 -12.18 -16.91 -18.23
CA PHE A 249 -10.84 -16.73 -17.70
C PHE A 249 -9.81 -16.37 -18.79
N SER A 250 -9.99 -16.88 -20.02
CA SER A 250 -9.08 -16.57 -21.13
C SER A 250 -9.27 -15.13 -21.61
N GLU A 251 -10.52 -14.67 -21.71
CA GLU A 251 -10.83 -13.27 -22.02
C GLU A 251 -10.34 -12.33 -20.90
N GLU A 252 -10.40 -12.77 -19.64
CA GLU A 252 -9.93 -11.98 -18.49
C GLU A 252 -8.41 -11.76 -18.54
N ARG A 253 -7.61 -12.81 -18.78
CA ARG A 253 -6.14 -12.66 -18.91
C ARG A 253 -5.78 -11.73 -20.06
N ALA A 254 -6.38 -11.92 -21.24
CA ALA A 254 -6.16 -11.04 -22.39
C ALA A 254 -6.57 -9.58 -22.11
N SER A 255 -7.56 -9.37 -21.22
CA SER A 255 -7.98 -8.03 -20.82
C SER A 255 -7.04 -7.35 -19.81
N LYS A 256 -6.06 -8.05 -19.22
CA LYS A 256 -5.15 -7.54 -18.18
C LYS A 256 -3.66 -7.66 -18.59
N PRO A 257 -3.21 -7.04 -19.69
CA PRO A 257 -1.81 -7.10 -20.10
C PRO A 257 -0.88 -6.43 -19.07
N TRP A 258 -1.37 -5.46 -18.29
CA TRP A 258 -0.63 -4.86 -17.16
C TRP A 258 -0.29 -5.86 -16.03
N LEU A 259 -1.03 -6.98 -15.92
CA LEU A 259 -0.83 -7.98 -14.87
C LEU A 259 -0.04 -9.18 -15.37
N TYR A 260 -0.28 -9.61 -16.62
CA TYR A 260 0.26 -10.86 -17.15
C TYR A 260 1.37 -10.69 -18.20
N GLU A 261 1.47 -9.54 -18.85
CA GLU A 261 2.49 -9.28 -19.89
C GLU A 261 3.54 -8.29 -19.40
N THR A 262 3.07 -7.11 -19.00
CA THR A 262 3.89 -5.98 -18.55
C THR A 262 3.80 -5.86 -17.03
N ILE A 263 4.31 -6.87 -16.31
CA ILE A 263 4.10 -7.03 -14.86
C ILE A 263 4.67 -5.88 -14.00
N TYR A 264 5.62 -5.11 -14.55
CA TYR A 264 6.21 -3.93 -13.92
C TYR A 264 5.35 -2.67 -14.07
N ALA A 265 4.20 -2.74 -14.77
CA ALA A 265 3.31 -1.60 -14.98
C ALA A 265 2.78 -1.01 -13.67
N VAL A 266 2.50 -1.85 -12.66
CA VAL A 266 2.03 -1.39 -11.34
C VAL A 266 3.12 -0.59 -10.64
N THR A 267 4.38 -1.02 -10.71
CA THR A 267 5.53 -0.32 -10.12
C THR A 267 5.76 1.05 -10.74
N VAL A 268 5.63 1.14 -12.07
CA VAL A 268 5.73 2.42 -12.78
C VAL A 268 4.55 3.34 -12.43
N LEU A 269 3.33 2.81 -12.32
CA LEU A 269 2.16 3.58 -11.87
C LEU A 269 2.34 4.11 -10.44
N GLU A 270 2.85 3.28 -9.53
CA GLU A 270 3.12 3.68 -8.14
C GLU A 270 4.09 4.85 -8.07
N TRP A 271 5.17 4.77 -8.83
CA TRP A 271 6.14 5.87 -8.94
C TRP A 271 5.48 7.14 -9.49
N ALA A 272 4.71 7.03 -10.57
CA ALA A 272 4.03 8.17 -11.18
C ALA A 272 3.08 8.89 -10.20
N VAL A 273 2.29 8.14 -9.42
CA VAL A 273 1.38 8.71 -8.41
C VAL A 273 2.14 9.38 -7.26
N ARG A 274 3.30 8.84 -6.88
CA ARG A 274 4.14 9.44 -5.84
C ARG A 274 4.77 10.75 -6.28
N GLU A 275 5.24 10.82 -7.52
CA GLU A 275 5.94 11.99 -8.06
C GLU A 275 5.03 13.04 -8.69
N ILE A 276 3.78 12.71 -9.03
CA ILE A 276 2.89 13.68 -9.66
C ILE A 276 2.62 14.88 -8.74
N SER A 277 2.78 16.08 -9.31
CA SER A 277 2.46 17.34 -8.65
C SER A 277 0.95 17.60 -8.63
N THR A 278 0.49 18.42 -7.71
CA THR A 278 -0.93 18.81 -7.61
C THR A 278 -1.43 19.54 -8.86
N THR A 279 -0.56 20.35 -9.50
CA THR A 279 -0.88 21.09 -10.72
C THR A 279 -1.05 20.18 -11.92
N THR A 280 -0.15 19.22 -12.12
CA THR A 280 -0.25 18.22 -13.19
C THR A 280 -1.42 17.26 -12.94
N LEU A 281 -1.65 16.87 -11.67
CA LEU A 281 -2.74 15.98 -11.31
C LEU A 281 -4.12 16.59 -11.63
N ALA A 282 -4.30 17.90 -11.46
CA ALA A 282 -5.56 18.58 -11.74
C ALA A 282 -6.07 18.37 -13.19
N THR A 283 -5.16 18.19 -14.15
CA THR A 283 -5.49 17.96 -15.57
C THR A 283 -5.41 16.50 -16.01
N THR A 284 -4.69 15.65 -15.26
CA THR A 284 -4.34 14.29 -15.70
C THR A 284 -4.94 13.17 -14.83
N TRP A 285 -5.61 13.50 -13.72
CA TRP A 285 -6.27 12.52 -12.86
C TRP A 285 -7.19 11.51 -13.59
N PRO A 286 -7.87 11.82 -14.73
CA PRO A 286 -8.66 10.84 -15.47
C PRO A 286 -7.86 9.64 -16.00
N LEU A 287 -6.53 9.78 -16.15
CA LEU A 287 -5.64 8.72 -16.60
C LEU A 287 -5.16 7.81 -15.46
N ILE A 288 -5.19 8.29 -14.22
CA ILE A 288 -4.73 7.56 -13.03
C ILE A 288 -5.86 6.74 -12.42
N LEU A 289 -7.06 7.30 -12.41
CA LEU A 289 -8.16 6.73 -11.66
C LEU A 289 -8.62 5.36 -12.19
N PRO A 290 -8.85 5.15 -13.50
CA PRO A 290 -9.28 3.83 -13.98
C PRO A 290 -8.24 2.74 -13.62
N PRO A 291 -6.92 2.92 -13.86
CA PRO A 291 -5.92 1.98 -13.38
C PRO A 291 -6.00 1.71 -11.87
N LEU A 292 -6.10 2.76 -11.04
CA LEU A 292 -6.14 2.60 -9.59
C LEU A 292 -7.37 1.83 -9.10
N LEU A 293 -8.54 2.08 -9.68
CA LEU A 293 -9.77 1.34 -9.38
C LEU A 293 -9.72 -0.08 -9.92
N THR A 294 -9.15 -0.31 -11.11
CA THR A 294 -8.91 -1.66 -11.63
C THR A 294 -8.04 -2.48 -10.67
N LEU A 295 -7.01 -1.86 -10.06
CA LEU A 295 -6.17 -2.55 -9.06
C LEU A 295 -6.93 -2.90 -7.78
N LEU A 296 -7.89 -2.06 -7.34
CA LEU A 296 -8.76 -2.36 -6.19
C LEU A 296 -9.79 -3.43 -6.49
N ASP A 297 -10.37 -3.41 -7.70
CA ASP A 297 -11.40 -4.35 -8.13
C ASP A 297 -10.81 -5.73 -8.49
N THR A 298 -9.50 -5.82 -8.70
CA THR A 298 -8.83 -7.09 -9.00
C THR A 298 -8.62 -7.87 -7.70
N PRO A 299 -9.07 -9.14 -7.62
CA PRO A 299 -8.86 -9.94 -6.42
C PRO A 299 -7.37 -10.18 -6.19
N GLY A 300 -6.94 -10.14 -4.93
CA GLY A 300 -5.59 -10.52 -4.53
C GLY A 300 -4.93 -9.54 -3.57
N THR A 301 -4.43 -10.08 -2.47
CA THR A 301 -3.70 -9.35 -1.42
C THR A 301 -2.49 -8.56 -1.93
N PRO A 302 -1.63 -9.10 -2.83
CA PRO A 302 -0.47 -8.35 -3.33
C PRO A 302 -0.82 -7.05 -4.07
N LEU A 303 -2.00 -6.99 -4.70
CA LEU A 303 -2.44 -5.78 -5.40
C LEU A 303 -3.11 -4.79 -4.45
N LEU A 304 -3.87 -5.27 -3.46
CA LEU A 304 -4.51 -4.42 -2.46
C LEU A 304 -3.49 -3.71 -1.56
N THR A 305 -2.45 -4.42 -1.14
CA THR A 305 -1.35 -3.83 -0.34
C THR A 305 -0.60 -2.75 -1.12
N ARG A 306 -0.68 -2.75 -2.46
CA ARG A 306 -0.10 -1.73 -3.35
C ARG A 306 -1.08 -0.59 -3.65
N SER A 307 -2.34 -0.89 -3.94
CA SER A 307 -3.34 0.11 -4.34
C SER A 307 -3.84 0.96 -3.18
N LEU A 308 -4.01 0.41 -1.98
CA LEU A 308 -4.51 1.18 -0.82
C LEU A 308 -3.55 2.32 -0.40
N PRO A 309 -2.22 2.10 -0.27
CA PRO A 309 -1.29 3.20 -0.01
C PRO A 309 -1.21 4.23 -1.15
N LEU A 310 -1.46 3.82 -2.39
CA LEU A 310 -1.53 4.76 -3.50
C LEU A 310 -2.72 5.71 -3.37
N ILE A 311 -3.86 5.20 -2.87
CA ILE A 311 -5.04 6.03 -2.61
C ILE A 311 -4.75 7.04 -1.50
N THR A 312 -4.15 6.61 -0.39
CA THR A 312 -3.80 7.53 0.71
C THR A 312 -2.79 8.59 0.27
N THR A 313 -1.90 8.27 -0.68
CA THR A 313 -0.95 9.22 -1.27
C THR A 313 -1.61 10.16 -2.29
N LEU A 314 -2.55 9.66 -3.10
CA LEU A 314 -3.18 10.41 -4.19
C LEU A 314 -4.26 11.36 -3.70
N LEU A 315 -5.12 10.93 -2.76
CA LEU A 315 -6.29 11.68 -2.32
C LEU A 315 -5.94 13.10 -1.83
N PRO A 316 -4.92 13.33 -0.98
CA PRO A 316 -4.57 14.67 -0.52
C PRO A 316 -4.08 15.60 -1.64
N LYS A 317 -3.58 15.03 -2.75
CA LYS A 317 -3.13 15.81 -3.92
C LYS A 317 -4.27 16.21 -4.84
N LEU A 318 -5.43 15.54 -4.76
CA LEU A 318 -6.59 15.86 -5.60
C LEU A 318 -7.21 17.18 -5.16
N PRO A 319 -7.58 18.07 -6.10
CA PRO A 319 -8.33 19.27 -5.74
C PRO A 319 -9.65 18.89 -5.05
N PRO A 320 -10.01 19.47 -3.89
CA PRO A 320 -11.22 19.09 -3.15
C PRO A 320 -12.50 19.32 -3.96
N LYS A 321 -12.50 20.34 -4.83
CA LYS A 321 -13.58 20.59 -5.80
C LYS A 321 -13.79 19.43 -6.77
N THR A 322 -12.72 18.73 -7.16
CA THR A 322 -12.79 17.58 -8.06
C THR A 322 -13.58 16.45 -7.41
N LEU A 323 -13.25 16.04 -6.18
CA LEU A 323 -13.95 14.95 -5.49
C LEU A 323 -15.45 15.24 -5.30
N ALA A 324 -15.80 16.48 -4.93
CA ALA A 324 -17.18 16.89 -4.72
C ALA A 324 -18.01 16.92 -6.02
N GLN A 325 -17.43 17.40 -7.13
CA GLN A 325 -18.16 17.60 -8.39
C GLN A 325 -18.22 16.35 -9.28
N THR A 326 -17.28 15.42 -9.13
CA THR A 326 -17.15 14.25 -10.03
C THR A 326 -17.80 12.98 -9.49
N GLY A 327 -18.26 12.99 -8.22
CA GLY A 327 -18.80 11.83 -7.54
C GLY A 327 -17.76 10.77 -7.15
N LEU A 328 -16.47 11.08 -7.31
CA LEU A 328 -15.36 10.17 -7.05
C LEU A 328 -15.27 9.69 -5.62
N ALA A 329 -15.67 10.51 -4.65
CA ALA A 329 -15.68 10.09 -3.25
C ALA A 329 -16.55 8.84 -3.04
N SER A 330 -17.73 8.77 -3.68
CA SER A 330 -18.55 7.57 -3.62
C SER A 330 -17.91 6.38 -4.33
N VAL A 331 -17.22 6.60 -5.45
CA VAL A 331 -16.54 5.53 -6.20
C VAL A 331 -15.42 4.90 -5.37
N PHE A 332 -14.58 5.72 -4.73
CA PHE A 332 -13.54 5.22 -3.82
C PHE A 332 -14.14 4.53 -2.61
N SER A 333 -15.18 5.10 -1.99
CA SER A 333 -15.86 4.47 -0.86
C SER A 333 -16.44 3.10 -1.24
N ASP A 334 -17.12 3.01 -2.39
CA ASP A 334 -17.76 1.78 -2.87
C ASP A 334 -16.70 0.70 -3.22
N ALA A 335 -15.49 1.11 -3.63
CA ALA A 335 -14.38 0.21 -3.92
C ALA A 335 -13.60 -0.24 -2.67
N ILE A 336 -13.44 0.64 -1.66
CA ILE A 336 -12.63 0.35 -0.46
C ILE A 336 -13.43 -0.37 0.62
N ILE A 337 -14.73 -0.07 0.80
CA ILE A 337 -15.55 -0.70 1.84
C ILE A 337 -15.53 -2.24 1.74
N PRO A 338 -15.68 -2.88 0.56
CA PRO A 338 -15.57 -4.34 0.44
C PRO A 338 -14.22 -4.89 0.91
N VAL A 339 -13.14 -4.11 0.77
CA VAL A 339 -11.78 -4.52 1.19
C VAL A 339 -11.67 -4.66 2.71
N THR A 340 -12.49 -3.94 3.48
CA THR A 340 -12.57 -4.10 4.95
C THR A 340 -13.18 -5.44 5.40
N LEU A 341 -13.64 -6.26 4.45
CA LEU A 341 -14.20 -7.59 4.69
C LEU A 341 -13.29 -8.73 4.17
N TYR A 342 -12.02 -8.44 3.88
CA TYR A 342 -10.98 -9.46 3.66
C TYR A 342 -10.60 -10.10 5.00
N LEU A 343 -11.41 -11.06 5.43
CA LEU A 343 -11.39 -11.64 6.78
C LEU A 343 -10.92 -13.12 6.76
N PRO A 344 -10.44 -13.64 7.90
CA PRO A 344 -9.94 -15.01 8.08
C PRO A 344 -10.82 -16.16 7.57
N SER A 345 -12.11 -15.93 7.35
CA SER A 345 -13.04 -16.93 6.82
C SER A 345 -12.78 -17.30 5.35
N ILE A 346 -12.15 -16.40 4.58
CA ILE A 346 -11.88 -16.57 3.14
C ILE A 346 -10.46 -16.13 2.78
N THR A 347 -9.88 -15.18 3.53
CA THR A 347 -8.52 -14.67 3.36
C THR A 347 -7.66 -15.17 4.51
N PRO A 348 -6.40 -15.60 4.31
CA PRO A 348 -5.51 -15.97 5.42
C PRO A 348 -5.38 -14.86 6.48
N LEU A 349 -5.18 -15.24 7.74
CA LEU A 349 -5.14 -14.30 8.86
C LEU A 349 -4.05 -13.22 8.66
N GLU A 350 -2.87 -13.62 8.25
CA GLU A 350 -1.72 -12.73 8.03
C GLU A 350 -2.05 -11.68 6.96
N GLU A 351 -2.70 -12.10 5.88
CA GLU A 351 -3.14 -11.22 4.79
C GLU A 351 -4.24 -10.24 5.26
N SER A 352 -5.20 -10.72 6.07
CA SER A 352 -6.21 -9.85 6.69
C SER A 352 -5.58 -8.80 7.60
N LEU A 353 -4.57 -9.17 8.40
CA LEU A 353 -3.88 -8.24 9.31
C LEU A 353 -3.11 -7.16 8.56
N GLU A 354 -2.60 -7.46 7.36
CA GLU A 354 -1.95 -6.47 6.50
C GLU A 354 -2.97 -5.55 5.83
N ILE A 355 -4.03 -6.10 5.23
CA ILE A 355 -4.96 -5.34 4.38
C ILE A 355 -5.85 -4.42 5.21
N LEU A 356 -6.43 -4.90 6.31
CA LEU A 356 -7.48 -4.16 7.04
C LEU A 356 -7.02 -2.77 7.50
N PRO A 357 -5.84 -2.60 8.15
CA PRO A 357 -5.37 -1.27 8.55
C PRO A 357 -5.24 -0.32 7.37
N MET A 358 -4.68 -0.78 6.24
CA MET A 358 -4.52 0.03 5.03
C MET A 358 -5.87 0.45 4.43
N ALA A 359 -6.88 -0.44 4.49
CA ALA A 359 -8.21 -0.15 3.98
C ALA A 359 -8.91 0.93 4.81
N TYR A 360 -8.83 0.83 6.14
CA TYR A 360 -9.36 1.86 7.04
C TYR A 360 -8.62 3.19 6.91
N GLU A 361 -7.29 3.17 6.77
CA GLU A 361 -6.48 4.36 6.52
C GLU A 361 -6.93 5.07 5.23
N ALA A 362 -7.17 4.32 4.14
CA ALA A 362 -7.68 4.88 2.90
C ALA A 362 -9.10 5.49 3.05
N LEU A 363 -9.99 4.86 3.82
CA LEU A 363 -11.32 5.41 4.12
C LEU A 363 -11.24 6.71 4.95
N PHE A 364 -10.33 6.78 5.92
CA PHE A 364 -10.15 7.98 6.73
C PHE A 364 -9.43 9.09 5.95
N ALA A 365 -8.48 8.77 5.07
CA ALA A 365 -7.90 9.75 4.16
C ALA A 365 -8.98 10.35 3.24
N LEU A 366 -9.92 9.52 2.75
CA LEU A 366 -11.06 9.99 1.97
C LEU A 366 -11.97 10.92 2.78
N TYR A 367 -12.26 10.56 4.03
CA TYR A 367 -13.01 11.41 4.95
C TYR A 367 -12.34 12.76 5.17
N ASP A 368 -11.03 12.77 5.43
CA ASP A 368 -10.29 13.99 5.75
C ASP A 368 -10.29 14.95 4.55
N VAL A 369 -10.05 14.45 3.33
CA VAL A 369 -10.08 15.28 2.12
C VAL A 369 -11.50 15.79 1.79
N GLN A 370 -12.53 14.99 2.04
CA GLN A 370 -13.92 15.37 1.72
C GLN A 370 -14.52 16.35 2.72
N PHE A 371 -14.17 16.24 4.01
CA PHE A 371 -14.88 16.93 5.09
C PHE A 371 -14.02 17.83 5.97
N ILE A 372 -12.68 17.69 5.95
CA ILE A 372 -11.76 18.52 6.75
C ILE A 372 -11.01 19.53 5.87
N THR A 373 -10.41 19.08 4.77
CA THR A 373 -9.56 19.90 3.89
C THR A 373 -10.36 20.84 2.95
N ALA A 374 -11.62 21.13 3.26
CA ALA A 374 -12.37 22.19 2.61
C ALA A 374 -12.39 23.43 3.52
N PRO A 375 -11.27 24.17 3.69
CA PRO A 375 -11.36 25.49 4.28
C PRO A 375 -12.10 26.41 3.31
N PHE A 376 -13.03 27.16 3.89
CA PHE A 376 -13.62 28.38 3.39
C PHE A 376 -12.68 29.09 2.41
N SER A 377 -13.12 29.27 1.16
CA SER A 377 -12.42 30.15 0.24
C SER A 377 -12.50 31.57 0.76
N ASP A 378 -11.37 32.11 1.18
CA ASP A 378 -11.12 33.55 1.23
C ASP A 378 -11.47 34.14 -0.15
N SER A 379 -12.55 34.92 -0.19
CA SER A 379 -12.82 35.84 -1.29
C SER A 379 -12.55 37.26 -0.80
N GLU A 380 -11.28 37.59 -0.59
CA GLU A 380 -10.87 38.99 -0.61
C GLU A 380 -10.60 39.42 -2.06
N SER A 381 -11.11 40.62 -2.36
CA SER A 381 -10.94 41.45 -3.57
C SER A 381 -11.94 41.27 -4.74
N SER A 382 -13.12 41.87 -4.58
CA SER A 382 -13.41 43.14 -5.29
C SER A 382 -14.72 43.74 -4.78
N SER A 383 -14.57 44.84 -4.06
CA SER A 383 -15.63 45.69 -3.57
C SER A 383 -16.26 46.50 -4.70
N THR A 384 -17.53 46.22 -5.01
CA THR A 384 -18.52 47.26 -5.35
C THR A 384 -19.85 46.89 -4.72
N ALA A 385 -20.27 47.74 -3.79
CA ALA A 385 -21.48 47.61 -3.01
C ALA A 385 -22.74 47.69 -3.89
N THR A 386 -23.59 46.66 -3.85
CA THR A 386 -25.05 46.84 -3.85
C THR A 386 -25.71 45.59 -3.25
N THR A 387 -26.40 45.78 -2.13
CA THR A 387 -27.63 45.10 -1.65
C THR A 387 -27.82 43.60 -1.94
N ILE A 388 -27.96 42.78 -0.89
CA ILE A 388 -29.06 41.80 -0.68
C ILE A 388 -28.86 41.07 0.67
N ILE A 389 -29.83 41.21 1.59
CA ILE A 389 -29.90 40.59 2.93
C ILE A 389 -30.60 39.21 2.83
N SER A 390 -30.13 38.29 1.97
CA SER A 390 -30.77 36.96 1.81
C SER A 390 -29.84 35.76 1.89
N THR A 391 -28.61 35.92 2.41
CA THR A 391 -27.57 34.87 2.36
C THR A 391 -27.53 33.91 3.56
N SER A 392 -28.21 34.20 4.68
CA SER A 392 -28.06 33.41 5.91
C SER A 392 -28.83 32.07 5.90
N LYS A 393 -29.98 31.98 5.21
CA LYS A 393 -30.76 30.73 5.14
C LYS A 393 -30.11 29.69 4.22
N ASP A 394 -29.59 30.11 3.07
CA ASP A 394 -29.00 29.20 2.08
C ASP A 394 -27.64 28.67 2.53
N GLN A 395 -26.84 29.48 3.25
CA GLN A 395 -25.58 29.05 3.85
C GLN A 395 -25.81 28.02 4.98
N ASN A 396 -26.77 28.26 5.86
CA ASN A 396 -27.10 27.33 6.94
C ASN A 396 -27.67 26.00 6.41
N ALA A 397 -28.50 26.02 5.37
CA ALA A 397 -29.00 24.80 4.73
C ALA A 397 -27.88 23.97 4.07
N THR A 398 -26.90 24.64 3.47
CA THR A 398 -25.73 23.98 2.83
C THR A 398 -24.83 23.32 3.88
N LEU A 399 -24.53 24.02 4.98
CA LEU A 399 -23.74 23.49 6.09
C LEU A 399 -24.40 22.27 6.75
N GLN A 400 -25.71 22.33 6.99
CA GLN A 400 -26.47 21.19 7.53
C GLN A 400 -26.46 19.99 6.58
N THR A 401 -26.54 20.24 5.27
CA THR A 401 -26.49 19.17 4.25
C THR A 401 -25.12 18.49 4.22
N GLN A 402 -24.04 19.27 4.31
CA GLN A 402 -22.67 18.75 4.37
C GLN A 402 -22.41 17.96 5.65
N GLU A 403 -22.88 18.44 6.80
CA GLU A 403 -22.77 17.73 8.07
C GLU A 403 -23.56 16.41 8.05
N LYS A 404 -24.77 16.43 7.47
CA LYS A 404 -25.56 15.21 7.27
C LYS A 404 -24.84 14.19 6.37
N ALA A 405 -24.20 14.64 5.29
CA ALA A 405 -23.41 13.77 4.42
C ALA A 405 -22.18 13.20 5.14
N ARG A 406 -21.50 14.01 5.95
CA ARG A 406 -20.37 13.60 6.80
C ARG A 406 -20.77 12.50 7.78
N LEU A 407 -21.90 12.70 8.47
CA LEU A 407 -22.43 11.72 9.41
C LEU A 407 -22.89 10.43 8.71
N ALA A 408 -23.51 10.55 7.52
CA ALA A 408 -23.91 9.41 6.72
C ALA A 408 -22.70 8.57 6.28
N PHE A 409 -21.60 9.22 5.86
CA PHE A 409 -20.35 8.55 5.50
C PHE A 409 -19.74 7.79 6.69
N LEU A 410 -19.59 8.45 7.84
CA LEU A 410 -19.08 7.81 9.07
C LEU A 410 -19.97 6.65 9.54
N THR A 411 -21.30 6.82 9.43
CA THR A 411 -22.26 5.77 9.74
C THR A 411 -22.14 4.60 8.77
N SER A 412 -21.83 4.87 7.49
CA SER A 412 -21.57 3.84 6.47
C SER A 412 -20.35 3.02 6.83
N ILE A 413 -19.24 3.65 7.24
CA ILE A 413 -18.05 2.93 7.73
C ILE A 413 -18.46 2.02 8.88
N LEU A 414 -19.10 2.55 9.93
CA LEU A 414 -19.50 1.72 11.07
C LEU A 414 -20.38 0.53 10.66
N ARG A 415 -21.42 0.76 9.85
CA ARG A 415 -22.43 -0.26 9.53
C ARG A 415 -22.03 -1.25 8.43
N GLN A 416 -21.18 -0.84 7.49
CA GLN A 416 -20.83 -1.66 6.33
C GLN A 416 -19.42 -2.26 6.43
N SER A 417 -18.54 -1.69 7.26
CA SER A 417 -17.20 -2.24 7.48
C SER A 417 -17.04 -2.85 8.87
N ILE A 418 -17.06 -2.04 9.93
CA ILE A 418 -16.67 -2.46 11.29
C ILE A 418 -17.63 -3.51 11.86
N LEU A 419 -18.95 -3.24 11.86
CA LEU A 419 -19.92 -4.16 12.46
C LEU A 419 -19.97 -5.51 11.72
N PRO A 420 -20.04 -5.56 10.37
CA PRO A 420 -19.97 -6.83 9.66
C PRO A 420 -18.63 -7.54 9.87
N ALA A 421 -17.51 -6.82 9.87
CA ALA A 421 -16.20 -7.42 10.13
C ALA A 421 -16.14 -8.09 11.50
N TYR A 422 -16.68 -7.45 12.54
CA TYR A 422 -16.78 -8.05 13.87
C TYR A 422 -17.67 -9.31 13.87
N LEU A 423 -18.84 -9.27 13.22
CA LEU A 423 -19.75 -10.42 13.17
C LEU A 423 -19.07 -11.65 12.53
N HIS A 424 -18.26 -11.44 11.49
CA HIS A 424 -17.60 -12.52 10.76
C HIS A 424 -16.25 -12.94 11.34
N ALA A 425 -15.54 -12.06 12.06
CA ALA A 425 -14.19 -12.31 12.57
C ALA A 425 -14.06 -12.20 14.10
N SER A 426 -15.18 -12.26 14.85
CA SER A 426 -15.21 -12.23 16.32
C SER A 426 -14.38 -13.32 17.01
N GLN A 427 -13.97 -14.36 16.29
CA GLN A 427 -13.12 -15.44 16.80
C GLN A 427 -11.62 -15.08 16.79
N HIS A 428 -11.24 -14.03 16.05
CA HIS A 428 -9.84 -13.65 15.85
C HIS A 428 -9.51 -12.38 16.64
N ALA A 429 -8.91 -12.55 17.84
CA ALA A 429 -8.52 -11.44 18.71
C ALA A 429 -7.70 -10.34 18.00
N PRO A 430 -6.69 -10.65 17.16
CA PRO A 430 -5.93 -9.62 16.44
C PRO A 430 -6.78 -8.73 15.52
N ILE A 431 -7.82 -9.31 14.89
CA ILE A 431 -8.75 -8.55 14.04
C ILE A 431 -9.62 -7.64 14.90
N ILE A 432 -10.12 -8.13 16.04
CA ILE A 432 -10.91 -7.31 16.98
C ILE A 432 -10.09 -6.11 17.46
N THR A 433 -8.80 -6.28 17.75
CA THR A 433 -7.91 -5.18 18.14
C THR A 433 -7.79 -4.12 17.06
N ILE A 434 -7.67 -4.52 15.79
CA ILE A 434 -7.72 -3.58 14.66
C ILE A 434 -9.08 -2.86 14.66
N LEU A 435 -10.20 -3.57 14.73
CA LEU A 435 -11.54 -2.95 14.72
C LEU A 435 -11.75 -1.97 15.88
N LEU A 436 -11.26 -2.28 17.09
CA LEU A 436 -11.30 -1.37 18.25
C LEU A 436 -10.43 -0.12 18.03
N SER A 437 -9.25 -0.26 17.43
CA SER A 437 -8.41 0.90 17.08
C SER A 437 -9.11 1.83 16.08
N GLN A 438 -9.86 1.27 15.13
CA GLN A 438 -10.64 2.05 14.17
C GLN A 438 -11.86 2.69 14.83
N LEU A 439 -12.53 1.99 15.75
CA LEU A 439 -13.62 2.55 16.57
C LEU A 439 -13.13 3.72 17.44
N THR A 440 -11.96 3.61 18.04
CA THR A 440 -11.33 4.69 18.82
C THR A 440 -11.16 5.95 17.98
N THR A 441 -10.85 5.81 16.68
CA THR A 441 -10.72 6.95 15.75
C THR A 441 -12.08 7.44 15.23
N LEU A 442 -13.05 6.54 15.05
CA LEU A 442 -14.36 6.84 14.45
C LEU A 442 -15.35 7.47 15.44
N ILE A 443 -15.36 7.04 16.71
CA ILE A 443 -16.31 7.53 17.74
C ILE A 443 -16.18 9.05 17.95
N PRO A 444 -14.98 9.65 18.11
CA PRO A 444 -14.83 11.10 18.24
C PRO A 444 -15.32 11.85 17.00
N LYS A 445 -15.10 11.28 15.80
CA LYS A 445 -15.57 11.86 14.53
C LYS A 445 -17.10 11.85 14.43
N LEU A 446 -17.79 10.83 14.96
CA LEU A 446 -19.26 10.77 15.05
C LEU A 446 -19.83 11.66 16.17
N GLY A 447 -19.10 11.84 17.26
CA GLY A 447 -19.52 12.60 18.44
C GLY A 447 -20.80 12.04 19.06
N ILE A 448 -21.78 12.91 19.34
CA ILE A 448 -23.05 12.56 20.00
C ILE A 448 -23.86 11.53 19.19
N HIS A 449 -23.67 11.47 17.87
CA HIS A 449 -24.37 10.50 17.02
C HIS A 449 -24.00 9.04 17.31
N THR A 450 -22.86 8.80 17.96
CA THR A 450 -22.45 7.48 18.45
C THR A 450 -23.48 6.88 19.40
N THR A 451 -24.26 7.70 20.13
CA THR A 451 -25.31 7.22 21.05
C THR A 451 -26.36 6.33 20.39
N LYS A 452 -26.57 6.45 19.07
CA LYS A 452 -27.51 5.60 18.30
C LYS A 452 -26.98 4.18 18.08
N HIS A 453 -25.67 4.00 18.19
CA HIS A 453 -24.95 2.78 17.88
C HIS A 453 -24.31 2.14 19.11
N ILE A 454 -24.52 2.70 20.30
CA ILE A 454 -23.99 2.15 21.56
C ILE A 454 -24.34 0.67 21.75
N LYS A 455 -25.55 0.27 21.34
CA LYS A 455 -26.02 -1.11 21.39
C LYS A 455 -25.23 -2.08 20.53
N ASP A 456 -24.60 -1.58 19.47
CA ASP A 456 -23.84 -2.38 18.51
C ASP A 456 -22.33 -2.32 18.84
N ILE A 457 -21.85 -1.20 19.42
CA ILE A 457 -20.45 -0.95 19.76
C ILE A 457 -20.06 -1.55 21.12
N LEU A 458 -20.90 -1.39 22.15
CA LEU A 458 -20.57 -1.82 23.50
C LEU A 458 -20.31 -3.34 23.61
N PRO A 459 -21.05 -4.23 22.90
CA PRO A 459 -20.74 -5.66 22.91
C PRO A 459 -19.33 -6.01 22.39
N ILE A 460 -18.78 -5.22 21.47
CA ILE A 460 -17.42 -5.40 20.93
C ILE A 460 -16.38 -5.07 21.99
N VAL A 461 -16.61 -4.00 22.75
CA VAL A 461 -15.73 -3.61 23.86
C VAL A 461 -15.84 -4.63 25.01
N SER A 462 -17.07 -5.04 25.34
CA SER A 462 -17.34 -6.01 26.40
C SER A 462 -16.71 -7.36 26.15
N SER A 463 -16.75 -7.87 24.90
CA SER A 463 -16.18 -9.18 24.58
C SER A 463 -14.67 -9.27 24.82
N VAL A 464 -13.94 -8.16 24.68
CA VAL A 464 -12.50 -8.10 24.97
C VAL A 464 -12.23 -7.89 26.46
N LEU A 465 -12.97 -6.99 27.12
CA LEU A 465 -12.73 -6.67 28.54
C LEU A 465 -13.19 -7.77 29.50
N THR A 466 -14.12 -8.62 29.08
CA THR A 466 -14.65 -9.75 29.88
C THR A 466 -14.05 -11.10 29.49
N ASP A 467 -13.06 -11.13 28.59
CA ASP A 467 -12.41 -12.37 28.18
C ASP A 467 -11.57 -12.96 29.34
N PRO A 468 -11.78 -14.24 29.73
CA PRO A 468 -11.00 -14.87 30.79
C PRO A 468 -9.49 -14.94 30.51
N PHE A 469 -9.07 -14.83 29.25
CA PHE A 469 -7.66 -14.83 28.83
C PHE A 469 -7.12 -13.44 28.53
N ALA A 470 -7.85 -12.38 28.88
CA ALA A 470 -7.43 -10.99 28.68
C ALA A 470 -6.05 -10.68 29.28
N GLY A 471 -5.67 -11.35 30.38
CA GLY A 471 -4.37 -11.21 31.03
C GLY A 471 -3.17 -11.56 30.14
N GLY A 472 -3.34 -12.47 29.16
CA GLY A 472 -2.30 -12.83 28.19
C GLY A 472 -2.23 -11.90 26.98
N ARG A 473 -3.21 -11.01 26.80
CA ARG A 473 -3.33 -10.11 25.64
C ARG A 473 -3.49 -8.66 26.07
N VAL A 474 -2.51 -8.22 26.87
CA VAL A 474 -2.49 -6.90 27.53
C VAL A 474 -2.70 -5.73 26.55
N GLN A 475 -2.17 -5.84 25.33
CA GLN A 475 -2.32 -4.79 24.30
C GLN A 475 -3.77 -4.66 23.81
N ASP A 476 -4.49 -5.77 23.66
CA ASP A 476 -5.88 -5.77 23.21
C ASP A 476 -6.79 -5.13 24.27
N VAL A 477 -6.55 -5.45 25.54
CA VAL A 477 -7.25 -4.86 26.69
C VAL A 477 -7.03 -3.35 26.73
N ARG A 478 -5.80 -2.89 26.50
CA ARG A 478 -5.48 -1.47 26.51
C ARG A 478 -6.24 -0.70 25.43
N VAL A 479 -6.28 -1.24 24.21
CA VAL A 479 -7.03 -0.65 23.10
C VAL A 479 -8.54 -0.68 23.39
N ALA A 480 -9.05 -1.75 24.02
CA ALA A 480 -10.45 -1.84 24.44
C ALA A 480 -10.80 -0.81 25.52
N LEU A 481 -9.96 -0.63 26.54
CA LEU A 481 -10.13 0.39 27.59
C LEU A 481 -10.09 1.79 26.99
N GLU A 482 -9.18 2.07 26.06
CA GLU A 482 -9.15 3.33 25.34
C GLU A 482 -10.43 3.58 24.52
N THR A 483 -10.87 2.58 23.76
CA THR A 483 -12.13 2.66 23.01
C THR A 483 -13.31 2.92 23.97
N PHE A 484 -13.32 2.29 25.14
CA PHE A 484 -14.35 2.46 26.15
C PHE A 484 -14.36 3.88 26.73
N ARG A 485 -13.19 4.44 27.06
CA ARG A 485 -13.07 5.84 27.52
C ARG A 485 -13.64 6.82 26.50
N VAL A 486 -13.31 6.62 25.22
CA VAL A 486 -13.80 7.46 24.12
C VAL A 486 -15.31 7.32 23.95
N LEU A 487 -15.84 6.09 24.06
CA LEU A 487 -17.28 5.82 24.04
C LEU A 487 -18.00 6.55 25.19
N LEU A 488 -17.46 6.49 26.40
CA LEU A 488 -18.01 7.18 27.58
C LEU A 488 -18.02 8.69 27.38
N GLY A 489 -16.92 9.27 26.88
CA GLY A 489 -16.84 10.70 26.58
C GLY A 489 -17.90 11.19 25.59
N CYS A 490 -18.25 10.38 24.59
CA CYS A 490 -19.28 10.74 23.59
C CYS A 490 -20.72 10.38 24.00
N CYS A 491 -20.90 9.34 24.81
CA CYS A 491 -22.21 8.74 25.09
C CYS A 491 -22.67 8.87 26.55
N TRP A 492 -22.00 9.65 27.39
CA TRP A 492 -22.31 9.81 28.82
C TRP A 492 -23.80 10.06 29.12
N VAL A 493 -24.50 10.82 28.26
CA VAL A 493 -25.94 11.12 28.39
C VAL A 493 -26.80 9.85 28.48
N ARG A 494 -26.41 8.78 27.73
CA ARG A 494 -27.14 7.50 27.73
C ARG A 494 -26.87 6.66 28.96
N PHE A 495 -25.66 6.74 29.54
CA PHE A 495 -25.33 6.05 30.79
C PHE A 495 -26.03 6.69 31.99
N ARG A 496 -26.21 8.02 31.97
CA ARG A 496 -26.86 8.80 33.04
C ARG A 496 -28.38 8.65 33.09
N GLY A 497 -29.03 8.35 31.97
CA GLY A 497 -30.49 8.30 31.88
C GLY A 497 -31.14 7.15 32.68
N ARG A 498 -32.42 7.30 33.03
CA ARG A 498 -33.23 6.26 33.72
C ARG A 498 -33.33 4.97 32.89
N ASP A 499 -33.50 5.09 31.58
CA ASP A 499 -33.49 3.95 30.62
C ASP A 499 -32.07 3.40 30.37
N GLY A 500 -31.06 3.95 31.03
CA GLY A 500 -29.64 3.65 30.84
C GLY A 500 -29.08 2.55 31.75
N GLU A 501 -29.92 1.94 32.60
CA GLU A 501 -29.51 0.91 33.55
C GLU A 501 -28.76 -0.24 32.87
N VAL A 502 -29.27 -0.72 31.73
CA VAL A 502 -28.63 -1.78 30.94
C VAL A 502 -27.19 -1.43 30.55
N TRP A 503 -26.95 -0.17 30.15
CA TRP A 503 -25.61 0.29 29.75
C TRP A 503 -24.70 0.48 30.95
N ARG A 504 -25.23 0.93 32.10
CA ARG A 504 -24.45 1.07 33.34
C ARG A 504 -24.00 -0.29 33.87
N VAL A 505 -24.93 -1.24 33.98
CA VAL A 505 -24.63 -2.60 34.44
C VAL A 505 -23.58 -3.26 33.55
N GLU A 506 -23.72 -3.13 32.23
CA GLU A 506 -22.72 -3.66 31.29
C GLU A 506 -21.36 -2.96 31.42
N GLY A 507 -21.34 -1.64 31.62
CA GLY A 507 -20.10 -0.90 31.88
C GLY A 507 -19.39 -1.33 33.17
N VAL A 508 -20.14 -1.54 34.25
CA VAL A 508 -19.63 -2.09 35.51
C VAL A 508 -19.09 -3.50 35.30
N ARG A 509 -19.84 -4.35 34.60
CA ARG A 509 -19.42 -5.72 34.26
C ARG A 509 -18.09 -5.74 33.51
N CYS A 510 -17.93 -4.86 32.51
CA CYS A 510 -16.67 -4.75 31.75
C CYS A 510 -15.47 -4.42 32.66
N LEU A 511 -15.64 -3.43 33.54
CA LEU A 511 -14.55 -2.95 34.40
C LEU A 511 -14.21 -3.92 35.52
N VAL A 512 -15.22 -4.49 36.19
CA VAL A 512 -15.04 -5.47 37.27
C VAL A 512 -14.53 -6.80 36.71
N GLY A 513 -15.05 -7.26 35.57
CA GLY A 513 -14.56 -8.46 34.89
C GLY A 513 -13.09 -8.33 34.49
N CYS A 514 -12.71 -7.19 33.90
CA CYS A 514 -11.31 -6.92 33.57
C CYS A 514 -10.42 -6.84 34.82
N LEU A 515 -10.91 -6.27 35.94
CA LEU A 515 -10.17 -6.19 37.20
C LEU A 515 -9.88 -7.59 37.76
N GLY A 516 -10.88 -8.48 37.74
CA GLY A 516 -10.72 -9.86 38.21
C GLY A 516 -9.68 -10.63 37.39
N VAL A 517 -9.79 -10.56 36.05
CA VAL A 517 -8.85 -11.26 35.16
C VAL A 517 -7.42 -10.74 35.30
N VAL A 518 -7.24 -9.43 35.49
CA VAL A 518 -5.92 -8.79 35.70
C VAL A 518 -5.35 -9.06 37.10
N GLY A 519 -6.22 -9.32 38.08
CA GLY A 519 -5.85 -9.65 39.46
C GLY A 519 -5.36 -11.09 39.66
N GLU A 520 -5.83 -12.04 38.85
CA GLU A 520 -5.49 -13.47 38.95
C GLU A 520 -4.16 -13.86 38.27
N VAL A 521 -3.50 -12.92 37.58
CA VAL A 521 -2.26 -13.16 36.82
C VAL A 521 -1.02 -13.11 37.74
N ASP A 522 -0.93 -14.05 38.67
CA ASP A 522 0.25 -14.22 39.53
C ASP A 522 1.23 -15.22 38.90
N GLY A 523 2.29 -14.73 38.24
CA GLY A 523 3.40 -15.60 37.80
C GLY A 523 4.17 -15.22 36.53
N ILE A 524 4.07 -13.99 36.01
CA ILE A 524 4.74 -13.61 34.75
C ILE A 524 6.04 -12.84 35.03
N GLY A 525 7.03 -12.95 34.13
CA GLY A 525 8.33 -12.27 34.20
C GLY A 525 8.23 -10.74 34.30
N ASP A 526 9.33 -10.10 34.72
CA ASP A 526 9.36 -8.67 35.07
C ASP A 526 8.85 -7.72 33.96
N GLU A 527 9.06 -8.03 32.67
CA GLU A 527 8.60 -7.18 31.56
C GLU A 527 7.07 -7.14 31.42
N ASP A 528 6.39 -8.26 31.64
CA ASP A 528 4.93 -8.33 31.53
C ASP A 528 4.25 -7.80 32.79
N ARG A 529 4.95 -7.84 33.93
CA ARG A 529 4.51 -7.17 35.16
C ARG A 529 4.39 -5.66 34.98
N GLU A 530 5.37 -5.02 34.32
CA GLU A 530 5.31 -3.58 34.02
C GLU A 530 4.12 -3.25 33.10
N LYS A 531 3.86 -4.08 32.08
CA LYS A 531 2.72 -3.90 31.18
C LYS A 531 1.38 -4.08 31.91
N LEU A 532 1.31 -5.05 32.84
CA LEU A 532 0.12 -5.32 33.63
C LEU A 532 -0.20 -4.17 34.60
N GLU A 533 0.82 -3.59 35.23
CA GLU A 533 0.63 -2.41 36.08
C GLU A 533 0.13 -1.20 35.29
N LYS A 534 0.64 -0.97 34.08
CA LYS A 534 0.10 0.07 33.18
C LYS A 534 -1.38 -0.18 32.85
N VAL A 535 -1.80 -1.43 32.64
CA VAL A 535 -3.21 -1.75 32.41
C VAL A 535 -4.06 -1.54 33.66
N LYS A 536 -3.56 -1.85 34.86
CA LYS A 536 -4.25 -1.50 36.11
C LYS A 536 -4.43 0.00 36.28
N GLU A 537 -3.43 0.80 35.91
CA GLU A 537 -3.53 2.26 35.91
C GLU A 537 -4.57 2.76 34.90
N ASP A 538 -4.54 2.26 33.66
CA ASP A 538 -5.49 2.59 32.60
C ASP A 538 -6.92 2.18 32.99
N LEU A 539 -7.09 1.03 33.67
CA LEU A 539 -8.36 0.55 34.19
C LEU A 539 -8.91 1.47 35.29
N ARG A 540 -8.09 1.84 36.28
CA ARG A 540 -8.47 2.80 37.34
C ARG A 540 -8.83 4.16 36.74
N PHE A 541 -8.09 4.61 35.73
CA PHE A 541 -8.42 5.85 35.02
C PHE A 541 -9.77 5.74 34.31
N THR A 542 -10.01 4.64 33.60
CA THR A 542 -11.28 4.38 32.92
C THR A 542 -12.45 4.27 33.91
N GLY A 543 -12.26 3.63 35.06
CA GLY A 543 -13.25 3.56 36.14
C GLY A 543 -13.62 4.92 36.71
N ARG A 544 -12.65 5.81 36.92
CA ARG A 544 -12.92 7.20 37.32
C ARG A 544 -13.67 7.99 36.25
N VAL A 545 -13.33 7.82 34.97
CA VAL A 545 -14.05 8.46 33.86
C VAL A 545 -15.49 7.94 33.79
N PHE A 546 -15.70 6.64 34.00
CA PHE A 546 -17.03 6.03 34.08
C PHE A 546 -17.85 6.60 35.24
N ALA A 547 -17.26 6.66 36.44
CA ALA A 547 -17.93 7.23 37.61
C ALA A 547 -18.38 8.67 37.37
N LYS A 548 -17.50 9.52 36.81
CA LYS A 548 -17.86 10.90 36.43
C LYS A 548 -18.90 10.98 35.31
N ALA A 549 -18.91 10.05 34.36
CA ALA A 549 -19.90 10.03 33.29
C ALA A 549 -21.31 9.71 33.80
N VAL A 550 -21.41 8.97 34.91
CA VAL A 550 -22.67 8.62 35.59
C VAL A 550 -23.05 9.68 36.65
N GLU A 551 -22.07 10.42 37.18
CA GLU A 551 -22.25 11.45 38.21
C GLU A 551 -23.29 12.52 37.81
N GLY A 552 -24.16 12.86 38.76
CA GLY A 552 -25.29 13.77 38.56
C GLY A 552 -26.55 13.13 37.95
N GLY A 553 -26.56 11.84 37.65
CA GLY A 553 -27.78 11.10 37.32
C GLY A 553 -28.79 11.05 38.47
N GLU A 554 -29.98 10.48 38.20
CA GLU A 554 -30.97 10.21 39.27
C GLU A 554 -30.54 9.05 40.19
N VAL A 555 -29.52 8.29 39.79
CA VAL A 555 -29.00 7.13 40.52
C VAL A 555 -27.55 7.36 40.91
N ASP A 556 -27.22 7.13 42.18
CA ASP A 556 -25.86 7.18 42.68
C ASP A 556 -25.14 5.85 42.38
N LEU A 557 -24.09 5.93 41.56
CA LEU A 557 -23.29 4.77 41.17
C LEU A 557 -22.70 4.05 42.39
N ARG A 558 -22.40 4.78 43.47
CA ARG A 558 -21.89 4.18 44.70
C ARG A 558 -22.92 3.26 45.35
N GLU A 559 -24.21 3.61 45.27
CA GLU A 559 -25.29 2.78 45.79
C GLU A 559 -25.52 1.54 44.93
N GLU A 560 -25.46 1.65 43.59
CA GLU A 560 -25.53 0.50 42.67
C GLU A 560 -24.36 -0.48 42.87
N LEU A 561 -23.17 0.02 43.22
CA LEU A 561 -21.98 -0.80 43.45
C LEU A 561 -21.87 -1.39 44.86
N ARG A 562 -22.69 -0.98 45.84
CA ARG A 562 -22.64 -1.49 47.24
C ARG A 562 -22.55 -3.02 47.33
N PRO A 563 -23.37 -3.81 46.62
CA PRO A 563 -23.31 -5.28 46.71
C PRO A 563 -21.97 -5.86 46.26
N LEU A 564 -21.24 -5.16 45.38
CA LEU A 564 -19.92 -5.57 44.90
C LEU A 564 -18.80 -5.06 45.82
N LEU A 565 -18.94 -3.85 46.37
CA LEU A 565 -18.01 -3.29 47.35
C LEU A 565 -17.99 -4.08 48.66
N ASP A 566 -19.13 -4.66 49.05
CA ASP A 566 -19.23 -5.55 50.21
C ASP A 566 -18.49 -6.88 50.00
N VAL A 567 -18.26 -7.28 48.74
CA VAL A 567 -17.53 -8.51 48.37
C VAL A 567 -16.04 -8.22 48.17
N ASP A 568 -15.69 -7.08 47.57
CA ASP A 568 -14.31 -6.67 47.33
C ASP A 568 -14.15 -5.14 47.41
N GLU A 569 -13.50 -4.66 48.49
CA GLU A 569 -13.22 -3.24 48.72
C GLU A 569 -12.27 -2.65 47.66
N SER A 570 -11.45 -3.46 46.98
CA SER A 570 -10.49 -3.00 45.96
C SER A 570 -11.18 -2.42 44.71
N ILE A 571 -12.45 -2.81 44.49
CA ILE A 571 -13.31 -2.25 43.45
C ILE A 571 -13.53 -0.75 43.69
N GLY A 572 -13.70 -0.32 44.95
CA GLY A 572 -13.90 1.08 45.32
C GLY A 572 -12.76 1.99 44.85
N GLY A 573 -11.51 1.53 45.03
CA GLY A 573 -10.31 2.24 44.57
C GLY A 573 -10.20 2.38 43.05
N SER A 574 -10.83 1.47 42.29
CA SER A 574 -10.83 1.50 40.82
C SER A 574 -11.82 2.51 40.23
N PHE A 575 -12.88 2.83 40.96
CA PHE A 575 -13.85 3.86 40.59
C PHE A 575 -13.57 5.22 41.26
N GLY A 576 -12.66 5.26 42.25
CA GLY A 576 -12.24 6.49 42.94
C GLY A 576 -13.15 6.92 44.09
N PHE A 577 -13.81 5.96 44.74
CA PHE A 577 -14.68 6.17 45.90
C PHE A 577 -13.95 6.11 47.24
#